data_AF-A0A2W2CXW0-F1
#
_entry.id   AF-A0A2W2CXW0-F1
#
_cell.length_a   1.000
_cell.length_b   1.000
_cell.length_c   1.000
_cell.angle_alpha   90.00
_cell.angle_beta   90.00
_cell.angle_gamma   90.00
#
_symmetry.space_group_name_H-M   'P 1'
#
loop_
_entity.id
_entity.type
_entity.pdbx_description
1 polymer ?
#
loop_
_entity_poly.entity_id
_entity_poly.type
_entity_poly.pdbx_seq_one_letter_code
_entity_poly.pdbx_strand_id
1 'polypeptide(L)' 'MTMEQPTGYIVAIDAVTRHVTSARPDAPVRPERPRAARLAPTRRVTAAALRRLADRIQPAPLPNSPRCS' A
#
# COMPACT_ATOMS: atom_id res chain seq x y z
N MET A 1 -5.49 -31.74 19.21
CA MET A 1 -6.33 -30.52 19.17
C MET A 1 -5.39 -29.33 19.06
N THR A 2 -5.10 -28.91 17.84
CA THR A 2 -4.16 -27.82 17.55
C THR A 2 -4.87 -26.48 17.72
N MET A 3 -4.33 -25.62 18.58
CA MET A 3 -4.85 -24.27 18.82
C MET A 3 -4.39 -23.38 17.67
N GLU A 4 -5.22 -23.25 16.63
CA GLU A 4 -5.02 -22.35 15.51
C GLU A 4 -4.96 -20.89 16.04
N GLN A 5 -3.76 -20.32 16.02
CA GLN A 5 -3.34 -18.94 16.32
C GLN A 5 -4.38 -18.01 17.01
N PRO A 6 -4.38 -17.91 18.35
CA PRO A 6 -5.26 -17.00 19.10
C PRO A 6 -5.09 -15.52 18.72
N THR A 7 -3.91 -15.13 18.24
CA THR A 7 -3.61 -13.75 17.84
C THR A 7 -4.48 -13.27 16.68
N GLY A 8 -4.69 -14.10 15.66
CA GLY A 8 -5.51 -13.72 14.51
C GLY A 8 -6.97 -13.49 14.91
N TYR A 9 -7.49 -14.36 15.77
CA TYR A 9 -8.83 -14.24 16.32
C TYR A 9 -8.99 -12.97 17.16
N ILE A 10 -8.05 -12.68 18.08
CA ILE A 10 -8.10 -11.48 18.92
C ILE A 10 -8.03 -10.21 18.07
N VAL A 11 -7.16 -10.17 17.06
CA VAL A 11 -7.03 -9.02 16.16
C VAL A 11 -8.31 -8.80 15.36
N ALA A 12 -8.94 -9.87 14.87
CA ALA A 12 -10.20 -9.79 14.16
C ALA A 12 -11.32 -9.21 15.05
N ILE A 13 -11.43 -9.68 16.30
CA ILE A 13 -12.42 -9.18 17.26
C ILE A 13 -12.18 -7.70 17.59
N ASP A 14 -10.93 -7.26 17.82
CA ASP A 14 -10.63 -5.84 18.08
C ASP A 14 -11.01 -4.95 16.89
N ALA A 15 -10.69 -5.40 15.67
CA ALA A 15 -11.01 -4.67 14.45
C ALA A 15 -12.52 -4.51 14.25
N VAL A 16 -13.28 -5.59 14.42
CA VAL A 16 -14.75 -5.58 14.29
C VAL A 16 -15.38 -4.70 15.37
N THR A 17 -14.96 -4.87 16.63
CA THR A 17 -15.47 -4.08 17.76
C THR A 17 -15.24 -2.60 17.53
N ARG A 18 -14.01 -2.21 17.16
CA ARG A 18 -13.67 -0.82 16.84
C ARG A 18 -14.52 -0.27 15.71
N HIS A 19 -14.70 -1.02 14.63
CA HIS A 19 -15.50 -0.60 13.49
C HIS A 19 -16.94 -0.29 13.89
N VAL A 20 -17.60 -1.23 14.58
CA VAL A 20 -19.00 -1.08 15.02
C VAL A 20 -19.15 0.07 16.02
N THR A 21 -18.24 0.20 16.99
CA THR A 21 -18.30 1.29 17.96
C THR A 21 -18.09 2.65 17.30
N SER A 22 -17.20 2.75 16.30
CA SER A 22 -16.94 3.99 15.57
C SER A 22 -18.05 4.42 14.61
N ALA A 23 -18.86 3.46 14.13
CA ALA A 23 -19.97 3.72 13.22
C ALA A 23 -21.24 4.23 13.93
N ARG A 24 -21.23 4.31 15.26
CA ARG A 24 -22.37 4.84 16.02
C ARG A 24 -22.56 6.32 15.73
N PRO A 25 -23.81 6.80 15.66
CA PRO A 25 -24.11 8.20 15.35
C PRO A 25 -23.48 9.17 16.36
N ASP A 26 -23.41 8.76 17.65
CA ASP A 26 -22.85 9.58 18.73
C ASP A 26 -21.36 9.32 18.98
N ALA A 27 -20.69 8.56 18.12
CA ALA A 27 -19.27 8.26 18.30
C ALA A 27 -18.44 9.55 18.18
N PRO A 28 -17.45 9.77 19.08
CA PRO A 28 -16.60 10.94 18.98
C PRO A 28 -15.81 10.91 17.67
N VAL A 29 -16.01 11.91 16.83
CA VAL A 29 -15.27 12.06 15.57
C VAL A 29 -13.84 12.48 15.89
N ARG A 30 -12.87 11.59 15.62
CA ARG A 30 -11.46 11.93 15.64
C ARG A 30 -10.99 12.21 14.21
N PRO A 31 -10.40 13.38 13.92
CA PRO A 31 -9.80 13.62 12.62
C PRO A 31 -8.70 12.60 12.36
N GLU A 32 -8.65 12.05 11.15
CA GLU A 32 -7.62 11.10 10.75
C GLU A 32 -6.25 11.75 10.93
N ARG A 33 -5.39 11.14 11.76
CA ARG A 33 -4.05 11.67 11.98
C ARG A 33 -3.25 11.46 10.70
N PRO A 34 -2.52 12.47 10.18
CA PRO A 34 -1.64 12.26 9.04
C PRO A 34 -0.65 11.14 9.36
N ARG A 35 -0.78 10.01 8.65
CA ARG A 35 0.09 8.85 8.85
C ARG A 35 1.48 9.22 8.34
N ALA A 36 2.43 9.35 9.26
CA ALA A 36 3.82 9.60 8.90
C ALA A 36 4.30 8.49 7.95
N ALA A 37 4.61 8.85 6.70
CA ALA A 37 5.14 7.94 5.71
C ALA A 37 6.61 7.65 6.04
N ARG A 38 6.85 6.85 7.10
CA ARG A 38 8.19 6.48 7.59
C ARG A 38 9.09 5.86 6.50
N LEU A 39 8.48 5.30 5.46
CA LEU A 39 9.15 4.67 4.31
C LEU A 39 9.14 5.55 3.05
N ALA A 40 8.73 6.82 3.12
CA ALA A 40 8.75 7.72 1.96
C ALA A 40 10.15 7.86 1.32
N PRO A 41 11.25 8.08 2.07
CA PRO A 41 12.56 8.25 1.44
C PRO A 41 13.05 6.95 0.80
N THR A 42 12.90 5.81 1.49
CA THR A 42 13.31 4.50 0.98
C THR A 42 12.53 4.13 -0.27
N ARG A 43 11.20 4.33 -0.29
CA ARG A 43 10.37 4.10 -1.49
C ARG A 43 10.82 4.93 -2.69
N ARG A 44 11.18 6.20 -2.49
CA ARG A 44 11.66 7.07 -3.58
C ARG A 44 13.00 6.59 -4.13
N VAL A 45 13.93 6.22 -3.25
CA VAL A 45 15.25 5.68 -3.64
C VAL A 45 15.08 4.36 -4.41
N THR A 46 14.27 3.44 -3.91
CA THR A 46 13.99 2.17 -4.59
C THR A 46 13.35 2.40 -5.96
N ALA A 47 12.35 3.31 -6.06
CA ALA A 47 11.72 3.64 -7.33
C ALA A 47 12.72 4.20 -8.35
N ALA A 48 13.63 5.10 -7.92
CA ALA A 48 14.66 5.65 -8.79
C ALA A 48 15.66 4.56 -9.24
N ALA A 49 16.08 3.66 -8.35
CA ALA A 49 16.97 2.56 -8.68
C ALA A 49 16.33 1.61 -9.70
N LEU A 50 15.06 1.25 -9.50
CA LEU A 50 14.30 0.42 -10.44
C LEU A 50 14.13 1.10 -11.80
N ARG A 51 13.89 2.42 -11.83
CA ARG A 51 13.81 3.15 -13.10
C ARG A 51 15.12 3.11 -13.88
N ARG A 52 16.24 3.38 -13.22
CA ARG A 52 17.58 3.28 -13.84
C ARG A 52 17.94 1.86 -14.28
N LEU A 53 17.39 0.85 -13.62
CA LEU A 53 17.56 -0.54 -14.04
C LEU A 53 16.74 -0.81 -15.30
N ALA A 54 15.48 -0.39 -15.31
CA ALA A 54 14.62 -0.51 -16.49
C ALA A 54 15.24 0.20 -17.70
N ASP A 55 15.70 1.44 -17.55
CA ASP A 55 16.31 2.21 -18.63
C ASP A 55 17.60 1.55 -19.18
N ARG A 56 18.28 0.70 -18.40
CA ARG A 56 19.47 -0.06 -18.83
C ARG A 56 19.15 -1.37 -19.52
N ILE A 57 18.06 -2.03 -19.11
CA ILE A 57 17.65 -3.33 -19.66
C ILE A 57 16.78 -3.15 -20.90
N GLN A 58 16.08 -2.02 -21.01
CA GLN A 58 15.18 -1.77 -22.13
C GLN A 58 15.98 -1.71 -23.44
N PRO A 59 15.68 -2.60 -24.41
CA PRO A 59 16.26 -2.51 -25.74
C PRO A 59 15.84 -1.19 -26.40
N ALA A 60 16.69 -0.67 -27.28
CA ALA A 60 16.41 0.58 -27.99
C ALA A 60 15.01 0.52 -28.62
N PRO A 61 14.15 1.54 -28.39
CA PRO A 61 12.84 1.58 -29.03
C PRO A 61 13.01 1.46 -30.54
N LEU A 62 12.35 0.49 -31.15
CA LEU A 62 12.34 0.37 -32.60
C LEU A 62 11.78 1.69 -33.17
N PRO A 63 12.42 2.26 -34.21
CA PRO A 63 11.88 3.45 -34.85
C PRO A 63 10.45 3.13 -35.30
N ASN A 64 9.51 4.03 -34.96
CA ASN A 64 8.11 3.91 -35.34
C ASN A 64 8.03 3.61 -36.83
N SER A 65 7.52 2.43 -37.19
CA SER A 65 7.26 2.10 -38.60
C SER A 65 6.42 3.22 -39.21
N PRO A 66 6.77 3.71 -40.41
CA PRO A 66 5.98 4.75 -41.06
C PRO A 66 4.54 4.24 -41.19
N ARG A 67 3.59 5.02 -40.68
CA ARG A 67 2.17 4.74 -40.88
C ARG A 67 1.91 4.88 -42.37
N CYS A 68 1.52 3.79 -43.04
CA CYS A 68 0.98 3.87 -44.39
C CYS A 68 -0.30 4.72 -44.32
N SER A 69 -0.25 5.88 -44.98
CA SER A 69 -1.41 6.70 -45.33
C SER A 69 -2.10 6.16 -46.57
#